data_AF-A0A924PBH0-F1
#
_entry.id   AF-A0A924PBH0-F1
#
_cell.length_a   1.000
_cell.length_b   1.000
_cell.length_c   1.000
_cell.angle_alpha   90.00
_cell.angle_beta   90.00
_cell.angle_gamma   90.00
#
_symmetry.space_group_name_H-M   'P 1'
#
loop_
_entity.id
_entity.type
_entity.pdbx_description
1 polymer ?
#
loop_
_entity_poly.entity_id
_entity_poly.type
_entity_poly.pdbx_seq_one_letter_code
_entity_poly.pdbx_strand_id
1 'polypeptide(L)'
;MQFRTLGIAGVGALALFAIMVPLNQRYLHLNGSSSSDTNPVEAGMRTPAQDVLLGEHRPSAKGKTSSQQLCRSFHQVICRKRGETRDPSGYVRRDIEGEVETLHIFEETMTQHPDWTREQVYEELTQKIYTPEKVKRVRGAFSWVKQSLERFIEKQPAKVFSPLEKAILVARLNNVELSLPPPAHIYDDDPDLITKSGVYYEMFPDGKARLRVGGAYLTSVTSWFNIIYTVSHELAHAIDPCELREGGVTVPAYQRLAGCFLKTGLVASRETRAECGHDDQLSEVFADWMAAQVAGDTLRRFATEFDAQQLRHAVVNSVRDLCEQDDSLSELDLTFHPSPEIRIEKIFGNNPAIRATLGCTENFSGNSHLISHTLLSKELLNPAVPARQMTQSQAAQSNEYCQFE
;
A
#
# COMPACT_ATOMS: atom_id res chain seq x y z
N MET A 1 -33.54 -4.70 -15.41
CA MET A 1 -32.39 -4.89 -16.33
C MET A 1 -32.23 -6.38 -16.56
N GLN A 2 -32.30 -6.82 -17.81
CA GLN A 2 -32.26 -8.23 -18.23
C GLN A 2 -30.79 -8.63 -18.48
N PHE A 3 -30.31 -9.67 -17.79
CA PHE A 3 -29.01 -10.28 -18.08
C PHE A 3 -29.15 -11.25 -19.26
N ARG A 4 -28.38 -11.01 -20.32
CA ARG A 4 -28.16 -11.96 -21.42
C ARG A 4 -26.81 -12.65 -21.21
N THR A 5 -26.86 -13.95 -20.95
CA THR A 5 -25.72 -14.87 -20.98
C THR A 5 -25.38 -15.21 -22.43
N LEU A 6 -24.13 -14.99 -22.83
CA LEU A 6 -23.57 -15.46 -24.10
C LEU A 6 -22.46 -16.46 -23.76
N GLY A 7 -22.71 -17.73 -24.09
CA GLY A 7 -21.75 -18.82 -23.97
C GLY A 7 -20.88 -18.91 -25.22
N ILE A 8 -19.58 -19.15 -25.00
CA ILE A 8 -18.65 -19.64 -26.02
C ILE A 8 -17.94 -20.86 -25.43
N ALA A 9 -18.01 -21.97 -26.16
CA ALA A 9 -17.37 -23.24 -25.86
C ALA A 9 -16.03 -23.34 -26.63
N GLY A 10 -15.00 -23.92 -25.99
CA GLY A 10 -13.75 -24.26 -26.66
C GLY A 10 -12.62 -24.74 -25.73
N VAL A 11 -12.61 -26.04 -25.42
CA VAL A 11 -11.47 -27.00 -25.28
C VAL A 11 -10.06 -26.40 -25.06
N GLY A 12 -9.24 -26.75 -24.07
CA GLY A 12 -9.23 -27.78 -23.03
C GLY A 12 -7.80 -27.91 -22.48
N ALA A 13 -7.62 -27.94 -21.16
CA ALA A 13 -6.41 -28.41 -20.49
C ALA A 13 -6.71 -28.77 -19.02
N LEU A 14 -6.49 -30.05 -18.71
CA LEU A 14 -6.25 -30.69 -17.41
C LEU A 14 -7.04 -30.22 -16.18
N ALA A 15 -8.05 -31.03 -15.85
CA ALA A 15 -8.86 -31.00 -14.65
C ALA A 15 -8.12 -31.54 -13.42
N LEU A 16 -8.27 -30.84 -12.29
CA LEU A 16 -8.30 -31.42 -10.95
C LEU A 16 -9.27 -30.59 -10.08
N PHE A 17 -10.43 -31.20 -9.84
CA PHE A 17 -11.47 -30.95 -8.83
C PHE A 17 -12.07 -29.55 -8.61
N ALA A 18 -13.20 -29.32 -9.29
CA ALA A 18 -14.32 -28.55 -8.76
C ALA A 18 -15.40 -29.53 -8.24
N ILE A 19 -15.75 -29.45 -6.95
CA ILE A 19 -17.05 -29.91 -6.45
C ILE A 19 -17.66 -28.71 -5.73
N MET A 20 -18.50 -27.97 -6.48
CA MET A 20 -19.43 -26.99 -5.93
C MET A 20 -20.80 -27.64 -5.77
N VAL A 21 -21.37 -27.56 -4.57
CA VAL A 21 -22.80 -27.77 -4.31
C VAL A 21 -23.28 -26.58 -3.48
N PRO A 22 -24.44 -25.98 -3.79
CA PRO A 22 -24.92 -24.79 -3.08
C PRO A 22 -25.63 -25.18 -1.79
N LEU A 23 -25.39 -24.45 -0.70
CA LEU A 23 -26.22 -24.54 0.51
C LEU A 23 -26.71 -23.16 0.96
N ASN A 24 -28.03 -23.16 1.20
CA ASN A 24 -28.89 -22.07 1.63
C ASN A 24 -28.37 -21.25 2.83
N GLN A 25 -28.48 -19.93 2.70
CA GLN A 25 -28.47 -18.97 3.80
C GLN A 25 -29.68 -19.17 4.74
N ARG A 26 -29.43 -19.25 6.04
CA ARG A 26 -30.38 -18.81 7.09
C ARG A 26 -29.63 -17.95 8.11
N TYR A 27 -30.01 -16.68 8.14
CA TYR A 27 -29.61 -15.68 9.12
C TYR A 27 -30.14 -16.02 10.51
N LEU A 28 -29.30 -15.87 11.53
CA LEU A 28 -29.72 -15.62 12.91
C LEU A 28 -28.97 -14.40 13.46
N HIS A 29 -29.75 -13.40 13.85
CA HIS A 29 -29.33 -12.21 14.59
C HIS A 29 -28.72 -12.56 15.94
N LEU A 30 -27.60 -11.93 16.29
CA LEU A 30 -27.27 -11.61 17.67
C LEU A 30 -26.69 -10.19 17.77
N ASN A 31 -27.39 -9.36 18.54
CA ASN A 31 -26.95 -8.06 19.07
C ASN A 31 -25.94 -8.28 20.20
N GLY A 32 -24.97 -7.38 20.36
CA GLY A 32 -24.17 -7.32 21.59
C GLY A 32 -23.12 -6.23 21.67
N SER A 33 -23.54 -5.04 22.11
CA SER A 33 -22.83 -4.06 22.95
C SER A 33 -21.39 -3.63 22.64
N SER A 34 -21.26 -2.32 22.38
CA SER A 34 -20.04 -1.52 22.43
C SER A 34 -19.47 -1.39 23.85
N SER A 35 -18.14 -1.47 23.97
CA SER A 35 -17.39 -0.86 25.07
C SER A 35 -16.29 0.01 24.47
N SER A 36 -16.31 1.28 24.85
CA SER A 36 -15.40 2.33 24.43
C SER A 36 -14.29 2.47 25.48
N ASP A 37 -13.12 1.90 25.20
CA ASP A 37 -11.90 2.18 25.96
C ASP A 37 -10.93 2.97 25.09
N THR A 38 -10.89 4.29 25.30
CA THR A 38 -9.90 5.20 24.74
C THR A 38 -8.68 5.24 25.63
N ASN A 39 -7.78 4.27 25.47
CA ASN A 39 -6.40 4.40 25.93
C ASN A 39 -5.52 4.91 24.76
N PRO A 40 -4.61 5.87 24.98
CA PRO A 40 -3.63 6.23 23.97
C PRO A 40 -2.72 5.03 23.75
N VAL A 41 -2.85 4.43 22.57
CA VAL A 41 -2.01 3.32 22.11
C VAL A 41 -0.60 3.87 21.93
N GLU A 42 0.21 3.83 22.99
CA GLU A 42 1.64 3.55 22.84
C GLU A 42 1.71 2.17 22.19
N ALA A 43 1.73 2.17 20.86
CA ALA A 43 1.93 0.97 20.08
C ALA A 43 3.26 0.38 20.55
N GLY A 44 3.19 -0.65 21.37
CA GLY A 44 4.32 -1.43 21.86
C GLY A 44 5.00 -2.20 20.73
N MET A 45 5.48 -1.48 19.72
CA MET A 45 6.70 -1.82 19.03
C MET A 45 7.81 -1.63 20.04
N ARG A 46 8.22 -2.73 20.68
CA ARG A 46 9.63 -2.82 21.05
C ARG A 46 10.38 -2.57 19.74
N THR A 47 11.13 -1.48 19.67
CA THR A 47 12.01 -1.23 18.54
C THR A 47 12.93 -2.44 18.41
N PRO A 48 12.97 -3.14 17.26
CA PRO A 48 13.92 -4.25 17.03
C PRO A 48 15.39 -3.79 17.07
N ALA A 49 15.64 -2.50 17.32
CA ALA A 49 16.96 -1.89 17.42
C ALA A 49 17.85 -2.45 18.54
N GLN A 50 17.38 -3.37 19.38
CA GLN A 50 18.19 -4.00 20.43
C GLN A 50 18.68 -5.42 20.14
N ASP A 51 18.17 -6.13 19.12
CA ASP A 51 18.55 -7.54 18.85
C ASP A 51 19.44 -7.76 17.60
N VAL A 52 19.91 -6.69 16.95
CA VAL A 52 20.80 -6.79 15.78
C VAL A 52 22.13 -6.08 16.06
N LEU A 53 23.00 -6.72 16.85
CA LEU A 53 24.39 -6.29 16.99
C LEU A 53 25.33 -7.47 16.86
N LEU A 54 26.42 -7.24 16.10
CA LEU A 54 27.62 -8.06 15.92
C LEU A 54 27.69 -8.93 14.64
N GLY A 55 27.46 -8.31 13.48
CA GLY A 55 28.10 -8.73 12.23
C GLY A 55 29.19 -7.74 11.85
N GLU A 56 30.47 -8.13 11.93
CA GLU A 56 31.60 -7.27 11.57
C GLU A 56 31.53 -6.82 10.10
N HIS A 57 31.32 -5.53 9.89
CA HIS A 57 31.31 -4.92 8.56
C HIS A 57 32.75 -4.74 8.03
N ARG A 58 33.16 -5.58 7.07
CA ARG A 58 34.33 -5.28 6.23
C ARG A 58 34.02 -4.08 5.32
N PRO A 59 34.89 -3.05 5.28
CA PRO A 59 34.69 -1.91 4.39
C PRO A 59 34.85 -2.33 2.92
N SER A 60 33.74 -2.37 2.19
CA SER A 60 33.72 -2.63 0.75
C SER A 60 34.20 -1.41 -0.03
N ALA A 61 34.90 -1.65 -1.14
CA ALA A 61 35.59 -0.67 -1.96
C ALA A 61 34.68 0.48 -2.44
N LYS A 62 35.30 1.65 -2.71
CA LYS A 62 34.74 2.95 -3.11
C LYS A 62 33.87 2.93 -4.39
N GLY A 63 32.78 2.17 -4.41
CA GLY A 63 31.70 2.30 -5.39
C GLY A 63 30.90 3.57 -5.11
N LYS A 64 30.33 4.18 -6.16
CA LYS A 64 29.34 5.27 -6.01
C LYS A 64 28.33 4.86 -4.94
N THR A 65 28.11 5.73 -3.95
CA THR A 65 27.27 5.43 -2.79
C THR A 65 25.90 4.97 -3.26
N SER A 66 25.46 3.78 -2.85
CA SER A 66 24.16 3.16 -3.19
C SER A 66 22.98 4.14 -3.11
N SER A 67 23.02 5.14 -2.22
CA SER A 67 22.01 6.19 -2.09
C SER A 67 21.77 7.00 -3.37
N GLN A 68 22.83 7.33 -4.11
CA GLN A 68 22.70 8.10 -5.35
C GLN A 68 22.04 7.29 -6.46
N GLN A 69 22.14 5.96 -6.43
CA GLN A 69 21.47 5.10 -7.42
C GLN A 69 19.98 5.05 -7.14
N LEU A 70 19.57 4.87 -5.88
CA LEU A 70 18.15 4.84 -5.50
C LEU A 70 17.45 6.14 -5.89
N CYS A 71 18.04 7.29 -5.57
CA CYS A 71 17.49 8.60 -5.94
C CYS A 71 17.36 8.84 -7.45
N ARG A 72 18.02 8.00 -8.27
CA ARG A 72 18.02 8.12 -9.73
C ARG A 72 17.09 7.19 -10.46
N SER A 73 16.87 6.00 -9.91
CA SER A 73 15.89 5.06 -10.42
C SER A 73 15.45 4.16 -9.28
N PHE A 74 14.31 4.48 -8.70
CA PHE A 74 13.67 3.67 -7.67
C PHE A 74 13.31 2.30 -8.22
N HIS A 75 12.63 2.24 -9.39
CA HIS A 75 12.19 0.97 -9.97
C HIS A 75 13.37 0.04 -10.25
N GLN A 76 14.44 0.55 -10.88
CA GLN A 76 15.61 -0.27 -11.19
C GLN A 76 16.29 -0.81 -9.92
N VAL A 77 16.41 0.00 -8.87
CA VAL A 77 17.10 -0.41 -7.64
C VAL A 77 16.25 -1.38 -6.82
N ILE A 78 14.93 -1.17 -6.77
CA ILE A 78 13.99 -1.98 -5.98
C ILE A 78 13.76 -3.34 -6.67
N CYS A 79 13.43 -3.35 -7.97
CA CYS A 79 12.99 -4.58 -8.65
C CYS A 79 14.12 -5.46 -9.18
N ARG A 80 15.32 -4.92 -9.48
CA ARG A 80 16.41 -5.75 -10.02
C ARG A 80 17.28 -6.43 -8.98
N LYS A 81 17.16 -6.08 -7.70
CA LYS A 81 17.95 -6.67 -6.62
C LYS A 81 17.27 -7.87 -6.00
N ARG A 82 17.84 -9.07 -6.15
CA ARG A 82 17.38 -10.29 -5.48
C ARG A 82 18.04 -10.46 -4.11
N GLY A 83 17.29 -10.94 -3.11
CA GLY A 83 17.85 -11.54 -1.89
C GLY A 83 18.39 -10.58 -0.81
N GLU A 84 18.26 -9.26 -0.93
CA GLU A 84 18.66 -8.36 0.16
C GLU A 84 17.50 -8.10 1.13
N THR A 85 17.62 -8.59 2.36
CA THR A 85 16.98 -8.02 3.56
C THR A 85 18.06 -7.87 4.63
N ARG A 86 18.27 -6.65 5.12
CA ARG A 86 18.95 -6.36 6.40
C ARG A 86 18.16 -5.29 7.16
N ASP A 87 16.96 -5.77 7.46
CA ASP A 87 15.87 -5.36 8.36
C ASP A 87 15.54 -3.87 8.57
N PRO A 88 14.48 -3.38 7.92
CA PRO A 88 13.95 -2.04 8.11
C PRO A 88 12.41 -1.90 8.03
N SER A 89 11.51 -2.82 8.39
CA SER A 89 11.43 -3.63 9.60
C SER A 89 10.58 -4.89 9.29
N GLY A 90 11.22 -5.85 8.64
CA GLY A 90 10.73 -7.15 8.21
C GLY A 90 11.19 -7.48 6.79
N TYR A 91 10.63 -8.53 6.22
CA TYR A 91 10.87 -8.95 4.84
C TYR A 91 9.61 -8.78 3.98
N VAL A 92 9.82 -8.74 2.67
CA VAL A 92 8.80 -8.88 1.63
C VAL A 92 9.31 -9.97 0.70
N ARG A 93 8.65 -11.13 0.74
CA ARG A 93 8.87 -12.25 -0.18
C ARG A 93 7.92 -12.12 -1.36
N ARG A 94 8.11 -13.01 -2.34
CA ARG A 94 7.19 -13.07 -3.47
C ARG A 94 5.80 -13.53 -3.03
N ASP A 95 4.75 -13.04 -3.68
CA ASP A 95 3.37 -13.45 -3.49
C ASP A 95 3.22 -14.96 -3.64
N ILE A 96 3.76 -15.51 -4.74
CA ILE A 96 3.75 -16.95 -5.00
C ILE A 96 4.45 -17.76 -3.90
N GLU A 97 5.47 -17.20 -3.23
CA GLU A 97 6.12 -17.88 -2.10
C GLU A 97 5.19 -17.91 -0.88
N GLY A 98 4.38 -16.87 -0.67
CA GLY A 98 3.36 -16.84 0.38
C GLY A 98 2.24 -17.84 0.11
N GLU A 99 1.76 -17.92 -1.12
CA GLU A 99 0.71 -18.85 -1.53
C GLU A 99 1.16 -20.31 -1.40
N VAL A 100 2.39 -20.62 -1.85
CA VAL A 100 3.00 -21.95 -1.69
C VAL A 100 3.17 -22.32 -0.22
N GLU A 101 3.63 -21.40 0.62
CA GLU A 101 3.77 -21.64 2.07
C GLU A 101 2.40 -21.95 2.71
N THR A 102 1.37 -21.18 2.37
CA THR A 102 0.01 -21.42 2.86
C THR A 102 -0.52 -22.79 2.41
N LEU A 103 -0.30 -23.17 1.15
CA LEU A 103 -0.67 -24.49 0.64
C LEU A 103 0.06 -25.61 1.38
N HIS A 104 1.35 -25.42 1.67
CA HIS A 104 2.12 -26.41 2.44
C HIS A 104 1.55 -26.61 3.85
N ILE A 105 1.19 -25.53 4.55
CA ILE A 105 0.57 -25.60 5.88
C ILE A 105 -0.78 -26.35 5.80
N PHE A 106 -1.56 -26.12 4.73
CA PHE A 106 -2.83 -26.79 4.50
C PHE A 106 -2.64 -28.31 4.28
N GLU A 107 -1.74 -28.70 3.38
CA GLU A 107 -1.43 -30.10 3.08
C GLU A 107 -0.88 -30.85 4.30
N GLU A 108 0.01 -30.20 5.06
CA GLU A 108 0.56 -30.75 6.31
C GLU A 108 -0.56 -30.99 7.32
N THR A 109 -1.48 -30.04 7.47
CA THR A 109 -2.62 -30.14 8.40
C THR A 109 -3.56 -31.28 8.00
N MET A 110 -3.88 -31.44 6.71
CA MET A 110 -4.66 -32.57 6.22
C MET A 110 -3.95 -33.92 6.44
N THR A 111 -2.62 -33.96 6.29
CA THR A 111 -1.82 -35.18 6.48
C THR A 111 -1.73 -35.58 7.95
N GLN A 112 -1.60 -34.60 8.86
CA GLN A 112 -1.54 -34.82 10.31
C GLN A 112 -2.91 -35.20 10.90
N HIS A 113 -4.00 -34.80 10.25
CA HIS A 113 -5.37 -34.99 10.73
C HIS A 113 -6.31 -35.53 9.64
N PRO A 114 -6.14 -36.80 9.20
CA PRO A 114 -6.91 -37.37 8.09
C PRO A 114 -8.42 -37.49 8.37
N ASP A 115 -8.82 -37.48 9.64
CA ASP A 115 -10.23 -37.62 10.06
C ASP A 115 -10.93 -36.27 10.31
N TRP A 116 -10.24 -35.14 10.12
CA TRP A 116 -10.84 -33.81 10.31
C TRP A 116 -11.77 -33.41 9.16
N THR A 117 -12.84 -32.68 9.50
CA THR A 117 -13.70 -32.06 8.49
C THR A 117 -12.98 -30.90 7.82
N ARG A 118 -13.49 -30.47 6.66
CA ARG A 118 -12.98 -29.29 5.97
C ARG A 118 -12.92 -28.07 6.90
N GLU A 119 -13.99 -27.82 7.65
CA GLU A 119 -14.09 -26.66 8.56
C GLU A 119 -13.02 -26.71 9.66
N GLN A 120 -12.73 -27.89 10.20
CA GLN A 120 -11.66 -28.08 11.19
C GLN A 120 -10.28 -27.81 10.59
N VAL A 121 -10.01 -28.29 9.37
CA VAL A 121 -8.75 -28.01 8.66
C VAL A 121 -8.59 -26.52 8.38
N TYR A 122 -9.65 -25.83 7.95
CA TYR A 122 -9.62 -24.39 7.67
C TYR A 122 -9.43 -23.56 8.95
N GLU A 123 -10.05 -23.95 10.06
CA GLU A 123 -9.86 -23.29 11.35
C GLU A 123 -8.42 -23.46 11.84
N GLU A 124 -7.83 -24.64 11.73
CA GLU A 124 -6.41 -24.86 12.08
C GLU A 124 -5.47 -24.08 11.15
N LEU A 125 -5.70 -24.11 9.84
CA LEU A 125 -4.94 -23.31 8.87
C LEU A 125 -4.97 -21.83 9.26
N THR A 126 -6.17 -21.33 9.59
CA THR A 126 -6.39 -19.96 10.03
C THR A 126 -5.59 -19.65 11.30
N GLN A 127 -5.64 -20.52 12.31
CA GLN A 127 -4.90 -20.31 13.57
C GLN A 127 -3.37 -20.32 13.36
N LYS A 128 -2.86 -21.18 12.48
CA LYS A 128 -1.43 -21.23 12.11
C LYS A 128 -0.97 -19.97 11.36
N ILE A 129 -1.81 -19.43 10.48
CA ILE A 129 -1.47 -18.23 9.67
C ILE A 129 -1.68 -16.94 10.47
N TYR A 130 -2.84 -16.76 11.10
CA TYR A 130 -3.28 -15.56 11.80
C TYR A 130 -2.89 -15.60 13.29
N THR A 131 -1.61 -15.83 13.56
CA THR A 131 -1.09 -15.81 14.93
C THR A 131 -1.37 -14.47 15.62
N PRO A 132 -1.51 -14.44 16.97
CA PRO A 132 -1.77 -13.20 17.70
C PRO A 132 -0.77 -12.07 17.41
N GLU A 133 0.50 -12.40 17.16
CA GLU A 133 1.52 -11.41 16.80
C GLU A 133 1.25 -10.77 15.43
N LYS A 134 0.97 -11.59 14.41
CA LYS A 134 0.66 -11.12 13.05
C LYS A 134 -0.62 -10.27 13.05
N VAL A 135 -1.67 -10.72 13.72
CA VAL A 135 -2.93 -9.97 13.87
C VAL A 135 -2.69 -8.64 14.57
N LYS A 136 -1.93 -8.63 15.67
CA LYS A 136 -1.58 -7.39 16.38
C LYS A 136 -0.80 -6.43 15.49
N ARG A 137 0.13 -6.93 14.67
CA ARG A 137 0.88 -6.12 13.69
C ARG A 137 -0.07 -5.48 12.69
N VAL A 138 -0.91 -6.25 11.99
CA VAL A 138 -1.87 -5.70 11.01
C VAL A 138 -2.82 -4.69 11.64
N ARG A 139 -3.38 -4.98 12.82
CA ARG A 139 -4.26 -4.04 13.54
C ARG A 139 -3.56 -2.73 13.88
N GLY A 140 -2.31 -2.81 14.33
CA GLY A 140 -1.48 -1.64 14.56
C GLY A 140 -1.27 -0.82 13.29
N ALA A 141 -1.00 -1.47 12.16
CA ALA A 141 -0.75 -0.80 10.88
C ALA A 141 -2.01 -0.09 10.41
N PHE A 142 -3.15 -0.78 10.44
CA PHE A 142 -4.45 -0.21 10.11
C PHE A 142 -4.79 1.02 10.96
N SER A 143 -4.63 0.95 12.28
CA SER A 143 -4.85 2.11 13.16
C SER A 143 -3.90 3.27 12.84
N TRP A 144 -2.62 2.98 12.57
CA TRP A 144 -1.63 4.01 12.20
C TRP A 144 -1.97 4.69 10.88
N VAL A 145 -2.31 3.91 9.86
CA VAL A 145 -2.68 4.39 8.52
C VAL A 145 -3.91 5.27 8.60
N LYS A 146 -4.99 4.79 9.26
CA LYS A 146 -6.23 5.54 9.43
C LYS A 146 -5.99 6.93 10.04
N GLN A 147 -5.27 6.98 11.16
CA GLN A 147 -4.90 8.25 11.79
C GLN A 147 -3.98 9.13 10.91
N SER A 148 -3.13 8.52 10.08
CA SER A 148 -2.25 9.25 9.18
C SER A 148 -3.02 9.91 8.04
N LEU A 149 -4.00 9.22 7.47
CA LEU A 149 -4.93 9.76 6.48
C LEU A 149 -5.81 10.87 7.07
N GLU A 150 -6.37 10.67 8.26
CA GLU A 150 -7.14 11.70 8.97
C GLU A 150 -6.30 12.97 9.19
N ARG A 151 -5.08 12.82 9.73
CA ARG A 151 -4.16 13.95 9.90
C ARG A 151 -3.79 14.61 8.57
N PHE A 152 -3.64 13.83 7.51
CA PHE A 152 -3.33 14.35 6.19
C PHE A 152 -4.48 15.22 5.65
N ILE A 153 -5.74 14.75 5.78
CA ILE A 153 -6.96 15.50 5.41
C ILE A 153 -7.10 16.76 6.26
N GLU A 154 -6.96 16.64 7.58
CA GLU A 154 -7.14 17.76 8.51
C GLU A 154 -6.11 18.88 8.30
N LYS A 155 -4.88 18.53 7.93
CA LYS A 155 -3.82 19.49 7.62
C LYS A 155 -4.04 20.25 6.32
N GLN A 156 -4.89 19.77 5.40
CA GLN A 156 -5.13 20.48 4.15
C GLN A 156 -5.80 21.84 4.43
N PRO A 157 -5.40 22.91 3.71
CA PRO A 157 -6.03 24.22 3.92
C PRO A 157 -7.48 24.22 3.43
N ALA A 158 -8.29 25.16 3.93
CA ALA A 158 -9.71 25.28 3.57
C ALA A 158 -9.98 25.49 2.06
N LYS A 159 -8.97 25.99 1.32
CA LYS A 159 -9.02 26.14 -0.15
C LYS A 159 -8.90 24.80 -0.91
N VAL A 160 -8.34 23.78 -0.26
CA VAL A 160 -8.22 22.41 -0.79
C VAL A 160 -9.44 21.60 -0.35
N PHE A 161 -9.69 21.52 0.96
CA PHE A 161 -10.90 20.88 1.52
C PHE A 161 -11.63 21.84 2.44
N SER A 162 -12.88 22.12 2.13
CA SER A 162 -13.81 22.77 3.05
C SER A 162 -14.01 21.94 4.33
N PRO A 163 -14.47 22.56 5.43
CA PRO A 163 -14.77 21.81 6.66
C PRO A 163 -15.75 20.66 6.46
N LEU A 164 -16.74 20.83 5.57
CA LEU A 164 -17.71 19.79 5.25
C LEU A 164 -17.06 18.61 4.51
N GLU A 165 -16.22 18.88 3.52
CA GLU A 165 -15.50 17.83 2.79
C GLU A 165 -14.57 17.05 3.71
N LYS A 166 -13.83 17.73 4.59
CA LYS A 166 -12.98 17.05 5.59
C LYS A 166 -13.81 16.10 6.45
N ALA A 167 -14.94 16.57 6.98
CA ALA A 167 -15.83 15.76 7.79
C ALA A 167 -16.36 14.54 7.04
N ILE A 168 -16.73 14.68 5.75
CA ILE A 168 -17.18 13.56 4.91
C ILE A 168 -16.04 12.55 4.71
N LEU A 169 -14.85 13.00 4.31
CA LEU A 169 -13.70 12.13 4.05
C LEU A 169 -13.29 11.36 5.32
N VAL A 170 -13.20 12.05 6.46
CA VAL A 170 -12.89 11.44 7.76
C VAL A 170 -13.99 10.48 8.20
N ALA A 171 -15.26 10.78 7.97
CA ALA A 171 -16.36 9.86 8.28
C ALA A 171 -16.28 8.57 7.45
N ARG A 172 -15.95 8.67 6.15
CA ARG A 172 -15.78 7.48 5.30
C ARG A 172 -14.63 6.59 5.76
N LEU A 173 -13.46 7.17 6.07
CA LEU A 173 -12.35 6.43 6.69
C LEU A 173 -12.77 5.79 8.01
N ASN A 174 -13.62 6.47 8.78
CA ASN A 174 -14.09 5.96 10.05
C ASN A 174 -15.04 4.77 9.96
N ASN A 175 -15.77 4.66 8.85
CA ASN A 175 -16.69 3.56 8.57
C ASN A 175 -16.01 2.29 8.02
N VAL A 176 -14.71 2.33 7.72
CA VAL A 176 -13.98 1.13 7.28
C VAL A 176 -13.60 0.28 8.49
N GLU A 177 -14.01 -0.98 8.49
CA GLU A 177 -13.69 -1.97 9.52
C GLU A 177 -12.58 -2.93 9.06
N LEU A 178 -11.63 -3.24 9.94
CA LEU A 178 -10.63 -4.28 9.67
C LEU A 178 -11.16 -5.66 10.07
N SER A 179 -11.38 -6.55 9.09
CA SER A 179 -11.87 -7.91 9.29
C SER A 179 -10.75 -8.93 9.15
N LEU A 180 -10.33 -9.51 10.28
CA LEU A 180 -9.25 -10.50 10.37
C LEU A 180 -9.72 -11.73 11.16
N PRO A 181 -9.44 -12.95 10.67
CA PRO A 181 -9.49 -14.18 11.45
C PRO A 181 -8.49 -14.21 12.63
N PRO A 182 -8.62 -15.13 13.59
CA PRO A 182 -9.75 -16.07 13.79
C PRO A 182 -11.00 -15.38 14.36
N PRO A 183 -12.18 -16.00 14.22
CA PRO A 183 -12.44 -17.33 13.63
C PRO A 183 -12.43 -17.34 12.10
N ALA A 184 -12.24 -18.51 11.48
CA ALA A 184 -12.17 -18.66 10.01
C ALA A 184 -13.44 -18.17 9.29
N HIS A 185 -14.60 -18.28 9.95
CA HIS A 185 -15.89 -17.90 9.37
C HIS A 185 -16.03 -16.43 9.01
N ILE A 186 -15.10 -15.57 9.45
CA ILE A 186 -15.02 -14.18 9.00
C ILE A 186 -14.87 -14.12 7.46
N TYR A 187 -14.31 -15.16 6.83
CA TYR A 187 -14.14 -15.28 5.38
C TYR A 187 -15.05 -16.37 4.75
N ASP A 188 -16.19 -16.72 5.37
CA ASP A 188 -17.14 -17.68 4.78
C ASP A 188 -17.67 -17.26 3.40
N ASP A 189 -17.68 -15.95 3.12
CA ASP A 189 -18.08 -15.37 1.85
C ASP A 189 -16.98 -15.41 0.77
N ASP A 190 -15.73 -15.68 1.16
CA ASP A 190 -14.58 -15.83 0.26
C ASP A 190 -13.49 -16.71 0.92
N PRO A 191 -13.72 -18.04 0.99
CA PRO A 191 -12.84 -18.93 1.74
C PRO A 191 -11.43 -19.05 1.12
N ASP A 192 -11.29 -18.71 -0.15
CA ASP A 192 -10.00 -18.71 -0.84
C ASP A 192 -9.10 -17.56 -0.35
N LEU A 193 -9.66 -16.55 0.33
CA LEU A 193 -8.90 -15.42 0.84
C LEU A 193 -7.75 -15.82 1.77
N ILE A 194 -7.89 -16.93 2.51
CA ILE A 194 -6.82 -17.45 3.37
C ILE A 194 -5.59 -17.84 2.53
N THR A 195 -5.76 -18.25 1.28
CA THR A 195 -4.68 -18.66 0.38
C THR A 195 -4.17 -17.55 -0.54
N LYS A 196 -4.74 -16.34 -0.49
CA LYS A 196 -4.36 -15.20 -1.33
C LYS A 196 -3.31 -14.27 -0.71
N SER A 197 -2.49 -13.67 -1.56
CA SER A 197 -1.44 -12.71 -1.19
C SER A 197 -1.90 -11.25 -1.13
N GLY A 198 -3.18 -10.95 -1.33
CA GLY A 198 -3.69 -9.58 -1.37
C GLY A 198 -4.19 -9.01 -0.04
N VAL A 199 -4.36 -7.70 -0.03
CA VAL A 199 -5.21 -6.96 0.93
C VAL A 199 -6.34 -6.35 0.12
N TYR A 200 -7.55 -6.32 0.67
CA TYR A 200 -8.74 -6.00 -0.12
C TYR A 200 -9.62 -4.99 0.60
N TYR A 201 -9.87 -3.85 -0.04
CA TYR A 201 -10.96 -2.95 0.27
C TYR A 201 -12.27 -3.40 -0.37
N GLU A 202 -13.35 -3.39 0.41
CA GLU A 202 -14.66 -3.81 -0.07
C GLU A 202 -15.77 -2.91 0.46
N MET A 203 -16.71 -2.61 -0.42
CA MET A 203 -17.94 -1.91 -0.08
C MET A 203 -19.14 -2.83 -0.16
N PHE A 204 -19.96 -2.80 0.89
CA PHE A 204 -21.25 -3.47 0.91
C PHE A 204 -22.35 -2.58 0.35
N PRO A 205 -23.45 -3.17 -0.16
CA PRO A 205 -24.61 -2.41 -0.63
C PRO A 205 -25.27 -1.51 0.44
N ASP A 206 -25.02 -1.77 1.73
CA ASP A 206 -25.52 -0.94 2.84
C ASP A 206 -24.60 0.26 3.16
N GLY A 207 -23.54 0.46 2.37
CA GLY A 207 -22.56 1.54 2.53
C GLY A 207 -21.51 1.28 3.61
N LYS A 208 -21.54 0.12 4.28
CA LYS A 208 -20.42 -0.31 5.12
C LYS A 208 -19.24 -0.67 4.24
N ALA A 209 -18.05 -0.48 4.78
CA ALA A 209 -16.83 -0.88 4.12
C ALA A 209 -15.97 -1.70 5.07
N ARG A 210 -15.21 -2.64 4.51
CA ARG A 210 -14.24 -3.41 5.27
C ARG A 210 -12.94 -3.56 4.52
N LEU A 211 -11.89 -3.84 5.26
CA LEU A 211 -10.59 -4.23 4.76
C LEU A 211 -10.29 -5.65 5.24
N ARG A 212 -9.94 -6.54 4.31
CA ARG A 212 -9.55 -7.93 4.60
C ARG A 212 -8.09 -8.16 4.20
N VAL A 213 -7.41 -9.11 4.84
CA VAL A 213 -6.00 -9.43 4.56
C VAL A 213 -5.89 -10.92 4.30
N GLY A 214 -5.43 -11.27 3.11
CA GLY A 214 -5.22 -12.65 2.70
C GLY A 214 -4.18 -13.35 3.56
N GLY A 215 -4.35 -14.66 3.76
CA GLY A 215 -3.48 -15.41 4.67
C GLY A 215 -2.08 -15.59 4.12
N ALA A 216 -1.94 -15.79 2.81
CA ALA A 216 -0.65 -15.85 2.14
C ALA A 216 0.11 -14.51 2.16
N TYR A 217 -0.59 -13.38 2.24
CA TYR A 217 0.07 -12.09 2.48
C TYR A 217 0.83 -12.09 3.82
N LEU A 218 0.23 -12.66 4.86
CA LEU A 218 0.83 -12.74 6.20
C LEU A 218 1.94 -13.79 6.31
N THR A 219 2.14 -14.63 5.29
CA THR A 219 3.30 -15.51 5.19
C THR A 219 4.40 -14.83 4.38
N SER A 220 4.09 -14.16 3.27
CA SER A 220 5.08 -13.49 2.42
C SER A 220 5.58 -12.14 2.97
N VAL A 221 4.81 -11.45 3.81
CA VAL A 221 5.14 -10.11 4.31
C VAL A 221 5.24 -10.07 5.82
N THR A 222 6.38 -9.58 6.31
CA THR A 222 6.55 -9.15 7.71
C THR A 222 6.99 -7.70 7.84
N SER A 223 7.39 -7.06 6.73
CA SER A 223 7.81 -5.66 6.67
C SER A 223 6.69 -4.73 7.11
N TRP A 224 6.89 -4.02 8.23
CA TRP A 224 5.94 -2.99 8.67
C TRP A 224 5.69 -1.93 7.60
N PHE A 225 6.74 -1.49 6.91
CA PHE A 225 6.63 -0.43 5.91
C PHE A 225 5.87 -0.88 4.66
N ASN A 226 5.91 -2.18 4.34
CA ASN A 226 5.05 -2.73 3.29
C ASN A 226 3.60 -2.75 3.76
N ILE A 227 3.33 -3.30 4.95
CA ILE A 227 1.98 -3.36 5.51
C ILE A 227 1.37 -1.95 5.59
N ILE A 228 2.14 -0.94 6.01
CA ILE A 228 1.70 0.46 6.00
C ILE A 228 1.36 0.93 4.58
N TYR A 229 2.22 0.67 3.59
CA TYR A 229 1.96 1.09 2.21
C TYR A 229 0.70 0.39 1.65
N THR A 230 0.64 -0.94 1.72
CA THR A 230 -0.47 -1.74 1.21
C THR A 230 -1.79 -1.38 1.91
N VAL A 231 -1.81 -1.29 3.25
CA VAL A 231 -3.04 -0.88 3.97
C VAL A 231 -3.41 0.57 3.68
N SER A 232 -2.45 1.46 3.41
CA SER A 232 -2.76 2.84 3.00
C SER A 232 -3.38 2.90 1.62
N HIS A 233 -2.91 2.07 0.69
CA HIS A 233 -3.47 1.94 -0.65
C HIS A 233 -4.94 1.50 -0.53
N GLU A 234 -5.19 0.37 0.14
CA GLU A 234 -6.54 -0.17 0.30
C GLU A 234 -7.48 0.80 1.04
N LEU A 235 -7.01 1.43 2.13
CA LEU A 235 -7.83 2.38 2.88
C LEU A 235 -8.09 3.68 2.11
N ALA A 236 -7.22 4.03 1.15
CA ALA A 236 -7.41 5.22 0.31
C ALA A 236 -8.58 5.06 -0.67
N HIS A 237 -8.94 3.83 -1.08
CA HIS A 237 -10.13 3.60 -1.90
C HIS A 237 -11.41 4.13 -1.25
N ALA A 238 -11.52 4.06 0.08
CA ALA A 238 -12.66 4.61 0.82
C ALA A 238 -12.91 6.12 0.61
N ILE A 239 -11.88 6.83 0.14
CA ILE A 239 -11.87 8.26 -0.12
C ILE A 239 -11.31 8.59 -1.50
N ASP A 240 -11.35 7.68 -2.46
CA ASP A 240 -10.88 7.94 -3.81
C ASP A 240 -11.96 8.67 -4.65
N PRO A 241 -11.60 9.35 -5.77
CA PRO A 241 -12.56 10.12 -6.55
C PRO A 241 -13.68 9.30 -7.18
N CYS A 242 -13.47 8.02 -7.45
CA CYS A 242 -14.43 7.14 -8.09
C CYS A 242 -15.46 6.66 -7.06
N GLU A 243 -14.98 6.19 -5.92
CA GLU A 243 -15.80 5.75 -4.81
C GLU A 243 -16.68 6.90 -4.23
N LEU A 244 -16.12 8.10 -4.15
CA LEU A 244 -16.92 9.28 -3.77
C LEU A 244 -18.01 9.60 -4.80
N ARG A 245 -17.70 9.49 -6.09
CA ARG A 245 -18.64 9.80 -7.18
C ARG A 245 -19.80 8.83 -7.22
N GLU A 246 -19.53 7.54 -7.01
CA GLU A 246 -20.58 6.51 -6.87
C GLU A 246 -21.50 6.84 -5.68
N GLY A 247 -20.93 7.33 -4.58
CA GLY A 247 -21.68 7.85 -3.43
C GLY A 247 -22.34 9.22 -3.63
N GLY A 248 -22.28 9.82 -4.82
CA GLY A 248 -22.87 11.14 -5.11
C GLY A 248 -22.12 12.32 -4.45
N VAL A 249 -20.89 12.09 -3.98
CA VAL A 249 -20.02 13.11 -3.39
C VAL A 249 -19.01 13.57 -4.42
N THR A 250 -18.79 14.88 -4.51
CA THR A 250 -17.74 15.46 -5.36
C THR A 250 -16.82 16.33 -4.52
N VAL A 251 -15.52 16.18 -4.73
CA VAL A 251 -14.48 16.96 -4.06
C VAL A 251 -13.65 17.65 -5.15
N PRO A 252 -13.80 18.97 -5.37
CA PRO A 252 -13.14 19.66 -6.48
C PRO A 252 -11.61 19.55 -6.48
N ALA A 253 -10.99 19.42 -5.31
CA ALA A 253 -9.55 19.19 -5.20
C ALA A 253 -9.13 17.85 -5.84
N TYR A 254 -9.97 16.82 -5.78
CA TYR A 254 -9.68 15.54 -6.43
C TYR A 254 -9.80 15.62 -7.95
N GLN A 255 -10.72 16.43 -8.48
CA GLN A 255 -10.80 16.67 -9.93
C GLN A 255 -9.53 17.34 -10.46
N ARG A 256 -8.98 18.32 -9.72
CA ARG A 256 -7.69 18.94 -10.06
C ARG A 256 -6.55 17.92 -10.00
N LEU A 257 -6.53 17.09 -8.96
CA LEU A 257 -5.53 16.04 -8.80
C LEU A 257 -5.59 15.00 -9.93
N ALA A 258 -6.79 14.52 -10.27
CA ALA A 258 -7.02 13.62 -11.40
C ALA A 258 -6.58 14.22 -12.73
N GLY A 259 -6.89 15.51 -12.96
CA GLY A 259 -6.40 16.26 -14.12
C GLY A 259 -4.87 16.31 -14.19
N CYS A 260 -4.20 16.46 -13.04
CA CYS A 260 -2.74 16.36 -12.97
C CYS A 260 -2.24 14.95 -13.30
N PHE A 261 -2.86 13.89 -12.77
CA PHE A 261 -2.47 12.50 -13.07
C PHE A 261 -2.55 12.18 -14.57
N LEU A 262 -3.58 12.68 -15.25
CA LEU A 262 -3.72 12.56 -16.70
C LEU A 262 -2.63 13.36 -17.43
N LYS A 263 -2.41 14.62 -17.06
CA LYS A 263 -1.42 15.51 -17.69
C LYS A 263 0.02 14.97 -17.56
N THR A 264 0.34 14.35 -16.43
CA THR A 264 1.66 13.79 -16.12
C THR A 264 1.85 12.36 -16.63
N GLY A 265 0.79 11.75 -17.20
CA GLY A 265 0.84 10.38 -17.71
C GLY A 265 1.01 9.32 -16.61
N LEU A 266 0.57 9.62 -15.39
CA LEU A 266 0.42 8.61 -14.34
C LEU A 266 -0.79 7.72 -14.61
N VAL A 267 -1.82 8.31 -15.22
CA VAL A 267 -2.98 7.61 -15.73
C VAL A 267 -2.87 7.54 -17.26
N ALA A 268 -2.96 6.34 -17.83
CA ALA A 268 -2.90 6.16 -19.28
C ALA A 268 -4.09 6.85 -19.98
N SER A 269 -3.81 7.77 -20.91
CA SER A 269 -4.83 8.35 -21.79
C SER A 269 -5.29 7.32 -22.81
N ARG A 270 -6.56 6.91 -22.75
CA ARG A 270 -7.19 6.06 -23.77
C ARG A 270 -8.46 6.75 -24.26
N GLU A 271 -8.62 6.86 -25.58
CA GLU A 271 -9.76 7.57 -26.20
C GLU A 271 -11.13 7.00 -25.79
N THR A 272 -11.19 5.72 -25.44
CA THR A 272 -12.42 5.00 -25.07
C THR A 272 -12.67 4.94 -23.56
N ARG A 273 -11.80 5.51 -22.74
CA ARG A 273 -11.85 5.35 -21.29
C ARG A 273 -12.78 6.39 -20.67
N ALA A 274 -13.85 5.90 -20.05
CA ALA A 274 -14.65 6.69 -19.14
C ALA A 274 -13.92 6.79 -17.79
N GLU A 275 -13.79 8.01 -17.26
CA GLU A 275 -13.26 8.24 -15.91
C GLU A 275 -14.11 7.46 -14.89
N CYS A 276 -13.46 6.71 -14.01
CA CYS A 276 -14.10 5.76 -13.08
C CYS A 276 -14.93 4.66 -13.76
N GLY A 277 -14.63 4.33 -15.01
CA GLY A 277 -15.16 3.14 -15.68
C GLY A 277 -14.45 1.87 -15.21
N HIS A 278 -14.91 0.71 -15.69
CA HIS A 278 -14.30 -0.57 -15.34
C HIS A 278 -12.80 -0.59 -15.65
N ASP A 279 -12.36 -0.11 -16.82
CA ASP A 279 -10.95 -0.10 -17.26
C ASP A 279 -10.18 1.18 -16.86
N ASP A 280 -10.56 1.81 -15.75
CA ASP A 280 -10.04 3.09 -15.31
C ASP A 280 -9.06 2.95 -14.13
N GLN A 281 -7.77 3.21 -14.39
CA GLN A 281 -6.70 3.26 -13.38
C GLN A 281 -6.74 4.47 -12.42
N LEU A 282 -7.76 5.35 -12.44
CA LEU A 282 -7.70 6.59 -11.64
C LEU A 282 -7.76 6.29 -10.14
N SER A 283 -8.65 5.38 -9.75
CA SER A 283 -8.79 4.92 -8.36
C SER A 283 -7.47 4.33 -7.86
N GLU A 284 -6.86 3.42 -8.62
CA GLU A 284 -5.56 2.80 -8.30
C GLU A 284 -4.41 3.81 -8.20
N VAL A 285 -4.29 4.73 -9.17
CA VAL A 285 -3.26 5.78 -9.14
C VAL A 285 -3.46 6.70 -7.94
N PHE A 286 -4.70 7.02 -7.59
CA PHE A 286 -5.01 7.81 -6.41
C PHE A 286 -4.61 7.07 -5.13
N ALA A 287 -4.95 5.78 -5.02
CA ALA A 287 -4.62 4.95 -3.88
C ALA A 287 -3.10 4.83 -3.67
N ASP A 288 -2.33 4.59 -4.74
CA ASP A 288 -0.86 4.60 -4.70
C ASP A 288 -0.30 5.97 -4.31
N TRP A 289 -0.85 7.05 -4.87
CA TRP A 289 -0.40 8.40 -4.54
C TRP A 289 -0.61 8.72 -3.06
N MET A 290 -1.76 8.33 -2.51
CA MET A 290 -2.07 8.50 -1.09
C MET A 290 -1.18 7.60 -0.21
N ALA A 291 -0.97 6.35 -0.61
CA ALA A 291 -0.06 5.43 0.07
C ALA A 291 1.38 5.99 0.12
N ALA A 292 1.84 6.62 -0.96
CA ALA A 292 3.12 7.32 -0.98
C ALA A 292 3.17 8.53 -0.02
N GLN A 293 2.07 9.27 0.18
CA GLN A 293 2.00 10.31 1.21
C GLN A 293 2.18 9.75 2.62
N VAL A 294 1.47 8.66 2.94
CA VAL A 294 1.53 8.01 4.26
C VAL A 294 2.90 7.38 4.49
N ALA A 295 3.47 6.72 3.47
CA ALA A 295 4.82 6.17 3.54
C ALA A 295 5.87 7.27 3.75
N GLY A 296 5.76 8.40 3.05
CA GLY A 296 6.64 9.55 3.23
C GLY A 296 6.58 10.15 4.64
N ASP A 297 5.37 10.32 5.21
CA ASP A 297 5.23 10.76 6.61
C ASP A 297 5.82 9.75 7.59
N THR A 298 5.60 8.45 7.34
CA THR A 298 6.09 7.37 8.19
C THR A 298 7.62 7.33 8.17
N LEU A 299 8.25 7.30 7.00
CA LEU A 299 9.71 7.32 6.84
C LEU A 299 10.35 8.55 7.51
N ARG A 300 9.73 9.73 7.38
CA ARG A 300 10.22 10.95 8.04
C ARG A 300 10.23 10.83 9.57
N ARG A 301 9.23 10.17 10.17
CA ARG A 301 9.21 9.95 11.63
C ARG A 301 10.34 9.01 12.06
N PHE A 302 10.49 7.90 11.34
CA PHE A 302 11.54 6.91 11.60
C PHE A 302 12.95 7.41 11.22
N ALA A 303 13.09 8.52 10.50
CA ALA A 303 14.39 9.13 10.19
C ALA A 303 15.16 9.62 11.43
N THR A 304 14.49 9.73 12.58
CA THR A 304 15.16 10.02 13.86
C THR A 304 15.69 8.76 14.56
N GLU A 305 15.20 7.58 14.17
CA GLU A 305 15.53 6.29 14.78
C GLU A 305 16.45 5.45 13.88
N PHE A 306 16.33 5.61 12.57
CA PHE A 306 17.03 4.81 11.57
C PHE A 306 18.20 5.58 10.97
N ASP A 307 19.33 4.90 10.77
CA ASP A 307 20.42 5.44 9.96
C ASP A 307 20.04 5.50 8.47
N ALA A 308 20.88 6.17 7.68
CA ALA A 308 20.62 6.34 6.25
C ALA A 308 20.51 5.00 5.49
N GLN A 309 21.17 3.93 5.93
CA GLN A 309 21.07 2.61 5.31
C GLN A 309 19.76 1.91 5.68
N GLN A 310 19.37 1.96 6.95
CA GLN A 310 18.09 1.43 7.42
C GLN A 310 16.92 2.13 6.72
N LEU A 311 16.97 3.46 6.55
CA LEU A 311 15.96 4.21 5.78
C LEU A 311 15.89 3.77 4.31
N ARG A 312 17.02 3.48 3.66
CA ARG A 312 17.03 2.96 2.29
C ARG A 312 16.37 1.59 2.22
N HIS A 313 16.71 0.70 3.14
CA HIS A 313 16.06 -0.59 3.16
C HIS A 313 14.55 -0.43 3.45
N ALA A 314 14.13 0.50 4.33
CA ALA A 314 12.72 0.75 4.66
C ALA A 314 11.93 1.16 3.41
N VAL A 315 12.49 2.10 2.64
CA VAL A 315 11.96 2.53 1.34
C VAL A 315 11.85 1.38 0.36
N VAL A 316 12.90 0.55 0.22
CA VAL A 316 12.86 -0.61 -0.68
C VAL A 316 11.75 -1.57 -0.26
N ASN A 317 11.65 -1.85 1.03
CA ASN A 317 10.67 -2.79 1.56
C ASN A 317 9.25 -2.24 1.57
N SER A 318 9.01 -0.94 1.38
CA SER A 318 7.64 -0.40 1.28
C SER A 318 6.89 -0.92 0.06
N VAL A 319 7.57 -1.07 -1.08
CA VAL A 319 6.94 -1.27 -2.40
C VAL A 319 7.55 -2.42 -3.19
N ARG A 320 8.19 -3.36 -2.50
CA ARG A 320 8.93 -4.46 -3.14
C ARG A 320 8.01 -5.50 -3.79
N ASP A 321 6.86 -5.73 -3.17
CA ASP A 321 5.76 -6.57 -3.67
C ASP A 321 5.31 -6.15 -5.09
N LEU A 322 5.30 -4.84 -5.37
CA LEU A 322 4.92 -4.31 -6.68
C LEU A 322 5.81 -4.79 -7.84
N CYS A 323 7.02 -5.30 -7.55
CA CYS A 323 7.93 -5.78 -8.59
C CYS A 323 7.51 -7.10 -9.25
N GLU A 324 6.54 -7.83 -8.67
CA GLU A 324 6.09 -9.11 -9.25
C GLU A 324 5.19 -8.94 -10.46
N GLN A 325 4.53 -7.80 -10.60
CA GLN A 325 3.70 -7.48 -11.76
C GLN A 325 4.53 -7.23 -13.04
N ASP A 326 5.87 -7.20 -12.95
CA ASP A 326 6.78 -7.17 -14.11
C ASP A 326 6.94 -8.55 -14.79
N ASP A 327 6.52 -9.65 -14.14
CA ASP A 327 6.59 -10.98 -14.72
C ASP A 327 5.46 -11.17 -15.76
N SER A 328 5.82 -11.58 -16.98
CA SER A 328 4.97 -11.63 -18.18
C SER A 328 3.74 -12.54 -18.12
N LEU A 329 3.46 -13.17 -16.99
CA LEU A 329 2.35 -14.11 -16.81
C LEU A 329 1.08 -13.44 -16.25
N SER A 330 1.15 -12.17 -15.83
CA SER A 330 0.02 -11.45 -15.22
C SER A 330 -0.59 -10.35 -16.11
N GLU A 331 -0.69 -10.56 -17.43
CA GLU A 331 -1.26 -9.57 -18.38
C GLU A 331 -2.65 -9.05 -17.97
N LEU A 332 -3.40 -9.82 -17.17
CA LEU A 332 -4.74 -9.47 -16.71
C LEU A 332 -4.78 -8.24 -15.77
N ASP A 333 -3.68 -7.92 -15.09
CA ASP A 333 -3.68 -6.93 -14.00
C ASP A 333 -3.42 -5.48 -14.45
N LEU A 334 -2.75 -5.30 -15.60
CA LEU A 334 -2.35 -3.97 -16.10
C LEU A 334 -3.50 -3.16 -16.73
N THR A 335 -4.70 -3.74 -16.81
CA THR A 335 -5.89 -3.03 -17.27
C THR A 335 -6.35 -2.02 -16.22
N PHE A 336 -6.29 -2.41 -14.95
CA PHE A 336 -6.81 -1.65 -13.81
C PHE A 336 -5.69 -0.98 -13.03
N HIS A 337 -4.52 -1.62 -12.93
CA HIS A 337 -3.36 -1.06 -12.26
C HIS A 337 -2.39 -0.41 -13.25
N PRO A 338 -1.77 0.73 -12.91
CA PRO A 338 -0.62 1.24 -13.64
C PRO A 338 0.57 0.27 -13.52
N SER A 339 1.52 0.30 -14.46
CA SER A 339 2.69 -0.59 -14.41
C SER A 339 3.57 -0.32 -13.18
N PRO A 340 4.34 -1.32 -12.69
CA PRO A 340 5.27 -1.13 -11.58
C PRO A 340 6.23 0.04 -11.75
N GLU A 341 6.69 0.30 -12.99
CA GLU A 341 7.50 1.47 -13.29
C GLU A 341 6.79 2.77 -12.92
N ILE A 342 5.50 2.92 -13.26
CA ILE A 342 4.73 4.11 -12.89
C ILE A 342 4.53 4.17 -11.36
N ARG A 343 4.10 3.06 -10.75
CA ARG A 343 3.83 2.99 -9.30
C ARG A 343 5.06 3.31 -8.46
N ILE A 344 6.18 2.66 -8.77
CA ILE A 344 7.42 2.74 -7.99
C ILE A 344 8.22 3.99 -8.37
N GLU A 345 8.45 4.26 -9.66
CA GLU A 345 9.30 5.39 -10.08
C GLU A 345 8.55 6.71 -10.01
N LYS A 346 7.39 6.79 -10.66
CA LYS A 346 6.72 8.07 -10.92
C LYS A 346 5.80 8.52 -9.80
N ILE A 347 5.22 7.60 -9.01
CA ILE A 347 4.37 7.93 -7.87
C ILE A 347 5.18 7.92 -6.58
N PHE A 348 5.72 6.75 -6.20
CA PHE A 348 6.45 6.58 -4.94
C PHE A 348 7.81 7.29 -4.95
N GLY A 349 8.65 7.06 -5.96
CA GLY A 349 10.00 7.62 -6.07
C GLY A 349 10.07 9.14 -6.29
N ASN A 350 8.99 9.73 -6.81
CA ASN A 350 8.85 11.18 -6.96
C ASN A 350 8.20 11.87 -5.76
N ASN A 351 7.73 11.12 -4.74
CA ASN A 351 7.15 11.73 -3.55
C ASN A 351 8.20 12.62 -2.82
N PRO A 352 7.93 13.92 -2.61
CA PRO A 352 8.91 14.85 -2.05
C PRO A 352 9.38 14.47 -0.63
N ALA A 353 8.49 13.93 0.22
CA ALA A 353 8.84 13.54 1.57
C ALA A 353 9.77 12.32 1.59
N ILE A 354 9.53 11.35 0.72
CA ILE A 354 10.41 10.17 0.54
C ILE A 354 11.79 10.63 0.05
N ARG A 355 11.84 11.44 -1.01
CA ARG A 355 13.09 11.97 -1.57
C ARG A 355 13.89 12.80 -0.57
N ALA A 356 13.22 13.67 0.18
CA ALA A 356 13.85 14.46 1.24
C ALA A 356 14.43 13.58 2.34
N THR A 357 13.71 12.54 2.77
CA THR A 357 14.17 11.59 3.79
C THR A 357 15.42 10.83 3.37
N LEU A 358 15.57 10.55 2.07
CA LEU A 358 16.74 9.88 1.49
C LEU A 358 17.91 10.83 1.19
N GLY A 359 17.74 12.14 1.37
CA GLY A 359 18.72 13.14 0.97
C GLY A 359 18.93 13.22 -0.54
N CYS A 360 17.90 12.92 -1.34
CA CYS A 360 17.97 13.06 -2.79
C CYS A 360 18.03 14.55 -3.15
N THR A 361 19.19 15.03 -3.60
CA THR A 361 19.36 16.41 -4.09
C THR A 361 18.63 16.60 -5.42
N GLU A 362 17.98 17.75 -5.61
CA GLU A 362 17.16 18.18 -6.76
C GLU A 362 17.87 18.22 -8.14
N ASN A 363 19.07 17.66 -8.30
CA ASN A 363 19.81 17.65 -9.56
C ASN A 363 19.29 16.62 -10.59
N PHE A 364 17.97 16.48 -10.70
CA PHE A 364 17.32 15.83 -11.84
C PHE A 364 16.96 16.89 -12.87
N SER A 365 17.98 17.33 -13.61
CA SER A 365 17.81 18.02 -14.88
C SER A 365 18.23 17.06 -16.00
N GLY A 366 17.43 16.00 -16.21
CA GLY A 366 17.50 15.25 -17.46
C GLY A 366 17.06 16.20 -18.58
N ASN A 367 18.04 16.70 -19.35
CA ASN A 367 17.93 17.79 -20.34
C ASN A 367 17.94 19.23 -19.81
N SER A 368 18.85 19.58 -18.91
CA SER A 368 19.36 20.95 -18.91
C SER A 368 20.87 20.95 -19.08
N HIS A 369 21.32 21.61 -20.14
CA HIS A 369 22.71 22.01 -20.32
C HIS A 369 23.23 22.67 -19.04
N LEU A 370 24.37 22.18 -18.56
CA LEU A 370 25.34 22.84 -17.67
C LEU A 370 25.02 24.31 -17.33
N ILE A 371 24.50 24.55 -16.13
CA ILE A 371 24.87 25.74 -15.37
C ILE A 371 25.33 25.27 -14.00
N SER A 372 26.65 25.25 -13.84
CA SER A 372 27.32 25.07 -12.56
C SER A 372 27.08 26.30 -11.70
N HIS A 373 26.42 26.14 -10.55
CA HIS A 373 26.53 27.10 -9.46
C HIS A 373 27.06 26.39 -8.21
N THR A 374 28.32 26.70 -7.93
CA THR A 374 28.96 26.58 -6.62
C THR A 374 28.33 27.61 -5.67
N LEU A 375 28.30 27.30 -4.35
CA LEU A 375 27.75 28.05 -3.19
C LEU A 375 26.43 27.42 -2.70
N LEU A 376 26.25 26.98 -1.46
CA LEU A 376 26.79 27.42 -0.17
C LEU A 376 26.95 26.23 0.80
N SER A 377 28.07 26.23 1.51
CA SER A 377 28.25 25.52 2.78
C SER A 377 28.01 26.50 3.92
N LYS A 378 27.44 26.02 5.03
CA LYS A 378 27.31 26.67 6.35
C LYS A 378 26.31 27.81 6.45
N GLU A 379 25.12 27.52 6.98
CA GLU A 379 24.42 28.34 8.00
C GLU A 379 23.14 27.61 8.43
N LEU A 380 23.22 26.83 9.50
CA LEU A 380 22.05 26.38 10.27
C LEU A 380 22.43 26.44 11.74
N LEU A 381 22.08 27.56 12.38
CA LEU A 381 21.78 27.73 13.81
C LEU A 381 21.26 29.17 14.00
N ASN A 382 20.04 29.46 13.52
CA ASN A 382 19.29 30.63 13.99
C ASN A 382 17.77 30.47 13.73
N PRO A 383 16.89 30.54 14.75
CA PRO A 383 15.45 30.24 14.62
C PRO A 383 14.58 31.45 14.22
N ALA A 384 15.12 32.47 13.56
CA ALA A 384 14.37 33.66 13.16
C ALA A 384 14.65 34.05 11.71
N VAL A 385 13.99 33.39 10.76
CA VAL A 385 13.96 33.83 9.34
C VAL A 385 12.53 33.72 8.81
N PRO A 386 11.97 34.78 8.20
CA PRO A 386 10.65 34.76 7.60
C PRO A 386 10.61 33.86 6.36
N ALA A 387 9.41 33.34 6.04
CA ALA A 387 9.15 32.48 4.91
C ALA A 387 9.77 33.04 3.61
N ARG A 388 10.78 32.33 3.08
CA ARG A 388 11.45 32.67 1.82
C ARG A 388 10.53 32.35 0.64
N GLN A 389 10.37 33.30 -0.28
CA GLN A 389 9.74 33.06 -1.58
C GLN A 389 10.53 31.98 -2.34
N MET A 390 9.82 30.95 -2.80
CA MET A 390 10.39 29.94 -3.70
C MET A 390 10.88 30.61 -4.98
N THR A 391 12.10 30.31 -5.39
CA THR A 391 12.68 30.80 -6.65
C THR A 391 12.07 30.06 -7.85
N GLN A 392 11.96 30.71 -9.00
CA GLN A 392 11.37 30.15 -10.24
C GLN A 392 11.92 28.79 -10.69
N SER A 393 13.13 28.37 -10.26
CA SER A 393 13.66 27.03 -10.58
C SER A 393 12.99 25.90 -9.80
N GLN A 394 12.47 26.14 -8.58
CA GLN A 394 11.69 25.15 -7.84
C GLN A 394 10.29 24.94 -8.47
N ALA A 395 9.77 25.97 -9.14
CA ALA A 395 8.49 25.91 -9.85
C ALA A 395 8.53 25.08 -11.16
N ALA A 396 9.72 24.79 -11.69
CA ALA A 396 9.86 23.96 -12.88
C ALA A 396 9.85 22.45 -12.55
N GLN A 397 10.36 22.05 -11.39
CA GLN A 397 10.35 20.66 -10.90
C GLN A 397 9.06 20.28 -10.17
N SER A 398 8.29 21.26 -9.67
CA SER A 398 6.92 21.03 -9.18
C SER A 398 5.96 20.58 -10.29
N ASN A 399 6.38 20.56 -11.56
CA ASN A 399 5.51 20.16 -12.67
C ASN A 399 5.36 18.65 -12.86
N GLU A 400 6.20 17.82 -12.23
CA GLU A 400 6.15 16.36 -12.43
C GLU A 400 5.44 15.60 -11.29
N TYR A 401 5.34 16.19 -10.10
CA TYR A 401 4.65 15.57 -8.96
C TYR A 401 3.33 16.26 -8.67
N CYS A 402 2.23 15.51 -8.76
CA CYS A 402 0.90 16.02 -8.48
C CYS A 402 0.69 16.29 -6.98
N GLN A 403 0.22 17.49 -6.65
CA GLN A 403 -0.14 17.92 -5.30
C GLN A 403 -1.50 18.60 -5.31
N PHE A 404 -2.11 18.77 -4.13
CA PHE A 404 -3.30 19.63 -4.02
C PHE A 404 -2.91 21.10 -4.21
N GLU A 405 -3.46 21.73 -5.25
CA GLU A 405 -3.35 23.16 -5.53
C GLU A 405 -4.41 24.01 -4.80
#